data_AF-A0A452YD43-F1
#
_entry.id   AF-A0A452YD43-F1
#
_cell.length_a   1.000
_cell.length_b   1.000
_cell.length_c   1.000
_cell.angle_alpha   90.00
_cell.angle_beta   90.00
_cell.angle_gamma   90.00
#
_symmetry.space_group_name_H-M   'P 1'
#
loop_
_entity.id
_entity.type
_entity.pdbx_description
1 polymer ?
#
loop_
_entity_poly.entity_id
_entity_poly.type
_entity_poly.pdbx_seq_one_letter_code
_entity_poly.pdbx_strand_id
1 'polypeptide(L)'
;IGWIYGSVTEDILTGFKMHCRGWKSVYCTPTRPAFKGSAPINLSDRLHQVLRWALGSVEIFMSRHCPLWYAYGGRLKWLERFAYTNTIVYPFTSIPLIAYCTIPAVCLLTGKFIIPTVSAHHFFQASCGLPALASE
;
A
#
# COMPACT_ATOMS: atom_id res chain seq x y z
N ILE A 1 -25.13 7.31 10.27
CA ILE A 1 -25.12 8.63 9.59
C ILE A 1 -24.12 9.47 10.36
N GLY A 2 -23.26 10.26 9.71
CA GLY A 2 -22.11 10.92 10.37
C GLY A 2 -20.86 10.04 10.37
N TRP A 3 -20.08 10.11 11.45
CA TRP A 3 -18.83 9.35 11.62
C TRP A 3 -19.09 7.84 11.64
N ILE A 4 -18.21 7.07 10.99
CA ILE A 4 -18.36 5.63 10.88
C ILE A 4 -17.54 4.95 11.97
N TYR A 5 -18.24 4.51 13.01
CA TYR A 5 -17.65 3.71 14.09
C TYR A 5 -17.17 2.34 13.61
N GLY A 6 -16.10 1.84 14.23
CA GLY A 6 -15.59 0.48 13.99
C GLY A 6 -14.28 0.40 13.20
N SER A 7 -13.50 1.48 13.16
CA SER A 7 -12.08 1.42 12.79
C SER A 7 -11.28 2.48 13.55
N VAL A 8 -10.04 2.17 13.93
CA VAL A 8 -9.07 3.16 14.44
C VAL A 8 -8.80 4.28 13.40
N THR A 9 -9.02 4.02 12.11
CA THR A 9 -8.92 4.97 10.99
C THR A 9 -10.30 5.28 10.38
N GLU A 10 -11.24 5.64 11.24
CA GLU A 10 -12.59 6.04 10.86
C GLU A 10 -12.68 7.29 9.98
N ASP A 11 -11.63 8.11 9.95
CA ASP A 11 -11.46 9.26 9.06
C ASP A 11 -11.46 8.85 7.57
N ILE A 12 -10.61 7.89 7.22
CA ILE A 12 -10.52 7.33 5.86
C ILE A 12 -11.83 6.62 5.50
N LEU A 13 -12.39 5.85 6.43
CA LEU A 13 -13.63 5.09 6.22
C LEU A 13 -14.83 6.00 5.98
N THR A 14 -14.94 7.09 6.73
CA THR A 14 -16.01 8.08 6.59
C THR A 14 -15.91 8.78 5.23
N GLY A 15 -14.71 9.23 4.84
CA GLY A 15 -14.46 9.83 3.53
C GLY A 15 -14.82 8.90 2.37
N PHE A 16 -14.36 7.65 2.44
CA PHE A 16 -14.67 6.62 1.45
C PHE A 16 -16.18 6.41 1.28
N LYS A 17 -16.94 6.35 2.38
CA LYS A 17 -18.40 6.18 2.33
C LYS A 17 -19.11 7.40 1.76
N MET A 18 -18.59 8.60 1.98
CA MET A 18 -19.11 9.82 1.34
C MET A 18 -18.83 9.81 -0.16
N HIS A 19 -17.62 9.45 -0.59
CA HIS A 19 -17.30 9.38 -2.02
C HIS A 19 -18.09 8.27 -2.75
N CYS A 20 -18.37 7.15 -2.09
CA CYS A 20 -19.27 6.12 -2.64
C CYS A 20 -20.69 6.65 -2.93
N ARG A 21 -21.14 7.67 -2.18
CA ARG A 21 -22.43 8.36 -2.40
C ARG A 21 -22.36 9.44 -3.48
N GLY A 22 -21.20 9.65 -4.10
CA GLY A 22 -20.98 10.61 -5.19
C GLY A 22 -20.51 12.00 -4.73
N TRP A 23 -20.12 12.17 -3.47
CA TRP A 23 -19.48 13.40 -3.00
C TRP A 23 -18.08 13.53 -3.62
N LYS A 24 -17.65 14.77 -3.86
CA LYS A 24 -16.32 15.10 -4.38
C LYS A 24 -15.54 15.88 -3.34
N SER A 25 -14.28 15.50 -3.12
CA SER A 25 -13.33 16.27 -2.31
C SER A 25 -12.54 17.26 -3.16
N VAL A 26 -12.04 18.33 -2.53
CA VAL A 26 -11.13 19.30 -3.14
C VAL A 26 -9.92 19.45 -2.23
N TYR A 27 -8.73 19.35 -2.80
CA TYR A 27 -7.46 19.58 -2.10
C TYR A 27 -6.86 20.90 -2.55
N CYS A 28 -6.70 21.84 -1.61
CA CYS A 28 -6.18 23.18 -1.87
C CYS A 28 -4.82 23.37 -1.18
N THR A 29 -3.80 23.74 -1.94
CA THR A 29 -2.46 24.04 -1.43
C THR A 29 -2.17 25.55 -1.53
N PRO A 30 -2.54 26.35 -0.51
CA PRO A 30 -2.22 27.78 -0.49
C PRO A 30 -0.70 28.00 -0.38
N THR A 31 -0.24 29.15 -0.86
CA THR A 31 1.19 29.54 -0.82
C THR A 31 1.78 29.60 0.59
N ARG A 32 0.94 29.91 1.58
CA ARG A 32 1.30 29.82 2.99
C ARG A 32 0.51 28.68 3.65
N PRO A 33 1.15 27.84 4.48
CA PRO A 33 0.44 26.79 5.20
C PRO A 33 -0.60 27.42 6.13
N ALA A 34 -1.88 27.21 5.80
CA ALA A 34 -3.02 27.73 6.56
C ALA A 34 -3.22 27.00 7.89
N PHE A 35 -2.75 25.75 7.98
CA PHE A 35 -2.80 24.93 9.19
C PHE A 35 -1.37 24.55 9.59
N LYS A 36 -1.00 24.86 10.84
CA LYS A 36 0.27 24.46 11.46
C LYS A 36 -0.05 23.62 12.69
N GLY A 37 0.60 22.46 12.81
CA GLY A 37 0.50 21.59 13.98
C GLY A 37 1.89 21.22 14.48
N SER A 38 1.99 20.89 15.76
CA SER A 38 3.24 20.39 16.36
C SER A 38 3.44 18.92 16.01
N ALA A 39 4.61 18.57 15.49
CA ALA A 39 4.99 17.19 15.22
C ALA A 39 5.64 16.54 16.47
N PRO A 40 5.49 15.22 16.67
CA PRO A 40 6.18 14.52 17.75
C PRO A 40 7.70 14.63 17.58
N ILE A 41 8.40 14.98 18.66
CA ILE A 41 9.87 15.12 18.70
C ILE A 41 10.52 13.75 18.96
N ASN A 42 9.81 12.87 19.68
CA ASN A 42 10.32 11.55 20.05
C ASN A 42 10.04 10.51 18.95
N LEU A 43 11.01 9.62 18.73
CA LEU A 43 10.86 8.50 17.80
C LEU A 43 9.78 7.50 18.24
N SER A 44 9.70 7.21 19.54
CA SER A 44 8.71 6.26 20.09
C SER A 44 7.27 6.67 19.76
N ASP A 45 6.94 7.95 19.98
CA ASP A 45 5.62 8.50 19.69
C ASP A 45 5.30 8.43 18.19
N ARG A 46 6.31 8.65 17.34
CA ARG A 46 6.17 8.54 15.89
C ARG A 46 5.92 7.09 15.45
N LEU A 47 6.61 6.13 16.03
CA LEU A 47 6.42 4.70 15.73
C LEU A 47 5.02 4.22 16.16
N HIS A 48 4.58 4.59 17.36
CA HIS A 48 3.21 4.29 17.80
C HIS A 48 2.15 4.92 16.89
N GLN A 49 2.39 6.13 16.39
CA GLN A 49 1.48 6.77 15.44
C GLN A 49 1.38 5.97 14.12
N VAL A 50 2.50 5.58 13.54
CA VAL A 50 2.52 4.79 12.30
C VAL A 50 1.90 3.40 12.52
N LEU A 51 2.16 2.78 13.67
CA LEU A 51 1.54 1.51 14.04
C LEU A 51 0.01 1.61 14.07
N ARG A 52 -0.55 2.67 14.67
CA ARG A 52 -2.00 2.91 14.68
C ARG A 52 -2.58 3.07 13.27
N TRP A 53 -1.88 3.77 12.38
CA TRP A 53 -2.30 3.90 10.98
C TRP A 53 -2.29 2.57 10.24
N ALA A 54 -1.25 1.75 10.47
CA ALA A 54 -1.16 0.42 9.89
C ALA A 54 -2.27 -0.51 10.40
N LEU A 55 -2.51 -0.52 11.72
CA LEU A 55 -3.57 -1.32 12.33
C LEU A 55 -4.96 -0.93 11.82
N GLY A 56 -5.29 0.36 11.80
CA GLY A 56 -6.58 0.81 11.27
C GLY A 56 -6.74 0.48 9.77
N SER A 57 -5.67 0.56 8.99
CA SER A 57 -5.71 0.17 7.56
C SER A 57 -6.00 -1.34 7.39
N VAL A 58 -5.37 -2.20 8.19
CA VAL A 58 -5.63 -3.64 8.20
C VAL A 58 -7.04 -3.96 8.69
N GLU A 59 -7.52 -3.23 9.71
CA GLU A 59 -8.89 -3.36 10.22
C GLU A 59 -9.92 -3.03 9.14
N ILE A 60 -9.75 -1.91 8.40
CA ILE A 60 -10.62 -1.57 7.27
C ILE A 60 -10.55 -2.65 6.19
N PHE A 61 -9.36 -3.16 5.87
CA PHE A 61 -9.20 -4.21 4.87
C PHE A 61 -9.97 -5.49 5.22
N MET A 62 -9.91 -5.92 6.49
CA MET A 62 -10.63 -7.11 6.97
C MET A 62 -12.12 -6.85 7.26
N SER A 63 -12.53 -5.59 7.33
CA SER A 63 -13.93 -5.23 7.56
C SER A 63 -14.83 -5.43 6.32
N ARG A 64 -16.14 -5.34 6.54
CA ARG A 64 -17.16 -5.31 5.46
C ARG A 64 -17.02 -4.10 4.53
N HIS A 65 -16.25 -3.09 4.92
CA HIS A 65 -16.09 -1.84 4.19
C HIS A 65 -14.86 -1.78 3.28
N CYS A 66 -14.20 -2.91 3.00
CA CYS A 66 -13.05 -2.93 2.12
C CYS A 66 -13.39 -2.44 0.69
N PRO A 67 -12.58 -1.54 0.10
CA PRO A 67 -12.81 -1.00 -1.25
C PRO A 67 -12.82 -2.06 -2.36
N LEU A 68 -12.24 -3.24 -2.13
CA LEU A 68 -12.16 -4.35 -3.08
C LEU A 68 -13.48 -5.09 -3.31
N TRP A 69 -14.43 -5.03 -2.37
CA TRP A 69 -15.74 -5.69 -2.51
C TRP A 69 -16.91 -4.77 -2.19
N TYR A 70 -16.69 -3.65 -1.52
CA TYR A 70 -17.74 -2.73 -1.13
C TYR A 70 -18.06 -1.70 -2.24
N ALA A 71 -19.35 -1.35 -2.38
CA ALA A 71 -19.85 -0.27 -3.25
C ALA A 71 -19.59 -0.40 -4.77
N TYR A 72 -19.65 -1.62 -5.33
CA TYR A 72 -19.58 -1.82 -6.79
C TYR A 72 -20.76 -1.21 -7.57
N GLY A 73 -21.90 -0.97 -6.93
CA GLY A 73 -23.03 -0.22 -7.50
C GLY A 73 -23.03 1.29 -7.17
N GLY A 74 -21.92 1.82 -6.63
CA GLY A 74 -21.81 3.21 -6.21
C GLY A 74 -21.39 4.17 -7.35
N ARG A 75 -21.30 5.46 -7.03
CA ARG A 75 -20.86 6.52 -7.95
C ARG A 75 -19.35 6.81 -7.90
N LEU A 76 -18.57 5.86 -7.38
CA LEU A 76 -17.13 6.02 -7.17
C LEU A 76 -16.35 5.78 -8.47
N LYS A 77 -15.43 6.67 -8.82
CA LYS A 77 -14.57 6.49 -10.00
C LYS A 77 -13.64 5.29 -9.81
N TRP A 78 -13.33 4.58 -10.89
CA TRP A 78 -12.46 3.40 -10.82
C TRP A 78 -11.03 3.73 -10.33
N LEU A 79 -10.43 4.82 -10.83
CA LEU A 79 -9.11 5.27 -10.37
C LEU A 79 -9.12 5.69 -8.89
N GLU A 80 -10.22 6.25 -8.42
CA GLU A 80 -10.38 6.64 -7.02
C GLU A 80 -10.48 5.40 -6.12
N ARG A 81 -11.20 4.36 -6.56
CA ARG A 81 -11.21 3.06 -5.89
C ARG A 81 -9.80 2.46 -5.80
N PHE A 82 -9.02 2.53 -6.88
CA PHE A 82 -7.65 2.04 -6.90
C PHE A 82 -6.78 2.79 -5.88
N ALA A 83 -6.89 4.13 -5.82
CA ALA A 83 -6.19 4.94 -4.83
C ALA A 83 -6.54 4.53 -3.39
N TYR A 84 -7.83 4.36 -3.08
CA TYR A 84 -8.28 3.87 -1.76
C TYR A 84 -7.74 2.48 -1.42
N THR A 85 -7.76 1.58 -2.41
CA THR A 85 -7.24 0.22 -2.24
C THR A 85 -5.75 0.28 -1.90
N ASN A 86 -4.96 1.05 -2.65
CA ASN A 86 -3.53 1.22 -2.42
C ASN A 86 -3.22 1.75 -1.01
N THR A 87 -3.97 2.74 -0.53
CA THR A 87 -3.82 3.26 0.84
C THR A 87 -4.08 2.19 1.91
N ILE A 88 -5.07 1.34 1.70
CA ILE A 88 -5.45 0.29 2.66
C ILE A 88 -4.49 -0.91 2.61
N VAL A 89 -3.99 -1.29 1.43
CA VAL A 89 -3.04 -2.42 1.30
C VAL A 89 -1.60 -2.06 1.63
N TYR A 90 -1.28 -0.78 1.80
CA TYR A 90 0.07 -0.29 2.10
C TYR A 90 0.80 -1.08 3.21
N PRO A 91 0.18 -1.40 4.38
CA PRO A 91 0.87 -2.14 5.43
C PRO A 91 1.33 -3.54 5.01
N PHE A 92 0.61 -4.20 4.09
CA PHE A 92 0.97 -5.55 3.63
C PHE A 92 2.24 -5.55 2.78
N THR A 93 2.64 -4.42 2.21
CA THR A 93 3.93 -4.29 1.49
C THR A 93 5.14 -4.49 2.39
N SER A 94 4.97 -4.37 3.72
CA SER A 94 6.03 -4.65 4.68
C SER A 94 6.45 -6.12 4.72
N ILE A 95 5.53 -7.06 4.47
CA ILE A 95 5.79 -8.51 4.49
C ILE A 95 6.79 -8.92 3.40
N PRO A 96 6.56 -8.63 2.10
CA PRO A 96 7.52 -8.96 1.06
C PRO A 96 8.81 -8.16 1.22
N LEU A 97 8.77 -6.95 1.77
CA LEU A 97 9.96 -6.16 2.04
C LEU A 97 10.86 -6.82 3.08
N ILE A 98 10.29 -7.30 4.20
CA ILE A 98 11.06 -8.03 5.23
C ILE A 98 11.64 -9.31 4.63
N ALA A 99 10.84 -10.07 3.89
CA ALA A 99 11.32 -11.26 3.19
C ALA A 99 12.51 -10.91 2.27
N TYR A 100 12.36 -9.87 1.44
CA TYR A 100 13.40 -9.39 0.54
C TYR A 100 14.68 -8.96 1.28
N CYS A 101 14.57 -8.27 2.41
CA CYS A 101 15.73 -7.89 3.22
C CYS A 101 16.42 -9.10 3.88
N THR A 102 15.68 -10.16 4.21
CA THR A 102 16.25 -11.37 4.82
C THR A 102 16.90 -12.33 3.81
N ILE A 103 16.46 -12.31 2.55
CA ILE A 103 16.96 -13.19 1.49
C ILE A 103 18.51 -13.11 1.34
N PRO A 104 19.13 -11.92 1.21
CA PRO A 104 20.59 -11.82 1.09
C PRO A 104 21.34 -12.39 2.30
N ALA A 105 20.84 -12.16 3.52
CA ALA A 105 21.46 -12.66 4.74
C ALA A 105 21.42 -14.20 4.79
N VAL A 106 20.29 -14.80 4.41
CA VAL A 106 20.14 -16.26 4.34
C VAL A 106 21.04 -16.85 3.25
N CYS A 107 21.07 -16.24 2.05
CA CYS A 107 21.94 -16.67 0.95
C CYS A 107 23.43 -16.63 1.35
N LEU A 108 23.86 -15.61 2.09
CA LEU A 108 25.24 -15.48 2.56
C LEU A 108 25.60 -16.55 3.59
N LEU A 109 24.71 -16.85 4.55
CA LEU A 109 24.98 -17.81 5.62
C LEU A 109 24.86 -19.27 5.17
N THR A 110 23.96 -19.58 4.23
CA THR A 110 23.78 -20.95 3.71
C THR A 110 24.61 -21.26 2.46
N GLY A 111 25.23 -20.25 1.84
CA GLY A 111 26.06 -20.40 0.63
C GLY A 111 25.30 -20.89 -0.60
N LYS A 112 23.97 -21.02 -0.54
CA LYS A 112 23.11 -21.43 -1.65
C LYS A 112 22.59 -20.18 -2.35
N PHE A 113 23.14 -19.89 -3.52
CA PHE A 113 22.62 -18.84 -4.39
C PHE A 113 21.28 -19.28 -4.99
N ILE A 114 20.24 -18.48 -4.77
CA ILE A 114 18.88 -18.74 -5.26
C ILE A 114 18.77 -18.49 -6.78
N ILE A 115 19.65 -17.64 -7.33
CA ILE A 115 19.69 -17.32 -8.76
C ILE A 115 20.84 -18.13 -9.39
N PRO A 116 20.57 -19.00 -10.40
CA PRO A 116 21.64 -19.64 -11.15
C PRO A 116 22.44 -18.56 -11.89
N THR A 117 23.75 -18.72 -11.98
CA THR A 117 24.62 -17.83 -12.75
C THR A 117 24.20 -17.86 -14.22
N VAL A 118 23.35 -16.91 -14.61
CA VAL A 118 22.94 -16.73 -16.01
C VAL A 118 24.03 -15.95 -16.73
N SER A 119 24.55 -16.55 -17.80
CA SER A 119 25.36 -15.83 -18.79
C SER A 119 24.54 -14.65 -19.33
N ALA A 120 25.18 -13.51 -19.61
CA ALA A 120 24.54 -12.22 -19.93
C ALA A 120 23.40 -12.30 -20.99
N HIS A 121 23.47 -13.30 -21.86
CA HIS A 121 22.46 -13.62 -22.87
C HIS A 121 21.06 -13.94 -22.27
N HIS A 122 20.99 -14.72 -21.19
CA HIS A 122 19.71 -15.11 -20.55
C HIS A 122 19.07 -13.97 -19.76
N PHE A 123 19.86 -13.06 -19.19
CA PHE A 123 19.35 -11.91 -18.46
C PHE A 123 18.66 -10.89 -19.38
N PHE A 124 19.22 -10.67 -20.58
CA PHE A 124 18.61 -9.82 -21.60
C PHE A 124 17.34 -10.45 -22.16
N GLN A 125 17.34 -11.77 -22.36
CA GLN A 125 16.21 -12.51 -22.92
C GLN A 125 15.00 -12.60 -21.95
N ALA A 126 15.25 -12.76 -20.65
CA ALA A 126 14.22 -12.72 -19.61
C ALA A 126 13.61 -11.32 -19.41
N SER A 127 14.40 -10.26 -19.60
CA SER A 127 13.93 -8.87 -19.46
C SER A 127 13.16 -8.37 -20.70
N CYS A 128 13.45 -8.93 -21.88
CA CYS A 128 12.84 -8.49 -23.15
C CYS A 128 11.70 -9.40 -23.64
N GLY A 129 11.40 -10.53 -22.98
CA GLY A 129 10.28 -11.41 -23.33
C GLY A 129 10.39 -12.07 -24.72
N LEU A 130 11.60 -12.16 -25.30
CA LEU A 130 11.79 -12.83 -26.59
C LEU A 130 11.95 -14.36 -26.39
N PRO A 131 11.29 -15.20 -27.21
CA PRO A 131 11.42 -16.64 -27.09
C PRO A 131 12.86 -17.11 -27.36
N ALA A 132 13.27 -18.16 -26.67
CA ALA A 132 14.54 -18.86 -26.89
C ALA A 132 14.60 -19.38 -28.33
N LEU A 133 15.38 -18.74 -29.19
CA LEU A 133 15.74 -19.32 -30.48
C LEU A 133 16.75 -20.44 -30.19
N ALA A 134 16.30 -21.68 -30.33
CA ALA A 134 17.16 -22.84 -30.34
C ALA A 134 18.11 -22.72 -31.54
N SER A 135 19.41 -22.74 -31.29
CA SER A 135 20.42 -23.03 -32.30
C SER A 135 21.29 -24.16 -31.76
N GLU A 136 21.42 -25.19 -32.59
CA GLU A 136 22.17 -26.44 -32.42
C GLU A 136 23.59 -26.28 -31.87
#